data_AF-A0A7X5JL84-F1
#
_entry.id   AF-A0A7X5JL84-F1
#
_cell.length_a   1.000
_cell.length_b   1.000
_cell.length_c   1.000
_cell.angle_alpha   90.00
_cell.angle_beta   90.00
_cell.angle_gamma   90.00
#
_symmetry.space_group_name_H-M   'P 1'
#
loop_
_entity.id
_entity.type
_entity.pdbx_description
1 polymer ?
#
loop_
_entity_poly.entity_id
_entity_poly.type
_entity_poly.pdbx_seq_one_letter_code
_entity_poly.pdbx_strand_id
1 'polypeptide(L)'
;MLTHEAMLTKMKKLTDRPLVLNFYIEEVKHLEKKESALRVSDLDDTLFGRGDQLESEVKLRENRGASGIDVIINDLGLHTFIQEQYHTDFPRDILDLLDPKIDIILTAGMVELQRMKAQKMQLDNYTVKIVDTGIDKIMAVIQYVIFELKYIPSEIIVYEDRPEYFIEYRELMESLLGTKLTIMFVEMNGNDGYKSIQEV
;
A
#
# COMPACT_ATOMS: atom_id res chain seq x y z
N MET A 1 21.73 0.34 10.77
CA MET A 1 21.52 -1.05 10.34
C MET A 1 21.17 -1.90 11.56
N LEU A 2 20.08 -2.66 11.46
CA LEU A 2 19.66 -3.59 12.49
C LEU A 2 20.59 -4.81 12.57
N THR A 3 20.74 -5.37 13.77
CA THR A 3 21.37 -6.68 13.95
C THR A 3 20.46 -7.80 13.42
N HIS A 4 21.03 -8.97 13.12
CA HIS A 4 20.25 -10.13 12.69
C HIS A 4 19.17 -10.52 13.70
N GLU A 5 19.47 -10.49 15.00
CA GLU A 5 18.52 -10.77 16.08
C GLU A 5 17.37 -9.75 16.14
N ALA A 6 17.66 -8.46 15.94
CA ALA A 6 16.65 -7.41 15.90
C ALA A 6 15.75 -7.56 14.66
N MET A 7 16.33 -7.89 13.49
CA MET A 7 15.56 -8.21 12.29
C MET A 7 14.66 -9.43 12.49
N LEU A 8 15.17 -10.49 13.14
CA LEU A 8 14.38 -11.70 13.44
C LEU A 8 13.18 -11.37 14.33
N THR A 9 13.38 -10.52 15.34
CA THR A 9 12.32 -10.09 16.26
C THR A 9 11.21 -9.34 15.53
N LYS A 10 11.56 -8.40 14.63
CA LYS A 10 10.57 -7.71 13.80
C LYS A 10 9.89 -8.65 12.80
N MET A 11 10.65 -9.52 12.14
CA MET A 11 10.11 -10.47 11.15
C MET A 11 9.07 -11.41 11.77
N LYS A 12 9.28 -11.87 13.01
CA LYS A 12 8.30 -12.71 13.74
C LYS A 12 6.94 -12.04 13.95
N LYS A 13 6.86 -10.71 13.90
CA LYS A 13 5.58 -9.98 13.95
C LYS A 13 4.88 -9.90 12.60
N LEU A 14 5.65 -10.03 11.51
CA LEU A 14 5.15 -9.96 10.14
C LEU A 14 4.76 -11.33 9.58
N THR A 15 5.31 -12.41 10.15
CA THR A 15 5.04 -13.77 9.68
C THR A 15 5.38 -14.82 10.73
N ASP A 16 4.57 -15.89 10.76
CA ASP A 16 4.80 -17.05 11.61
C ASP A 16 5.90 -18.00 11.07
N ARG A 17 6.56 -17.65 9.97
CA ARG A 17 7.56 -18.51 9.31
C ARG A 17 8.98 -18.19 9.83
N PRO A 18 9.54 -18.99 10.76
CA PRO A 18 10.78 -18.64 11.46
C PRO A 18 12.02 -18.58 10.57
N LEU A 19 11.98 -19.22 9.39
CA LEU A 19 13.12 -19.28 8.45
C LEU A 19 13.04 -18.24 7.33
N VAL A 20 11.96 -17.45 7.25
CA VAL A 20 11.76 -16.57 6.09
C VAL A 20 12.81 -15.47 6.00
N LEU A 21 13.28 -14.95 7.15
CA LEU A 21 14.29 -13.90 7.17
C LEU A 21 15.60 -14.37 6.51
N ASN A 22 16.09 -15.56 6.90
CA ASN A 22 17.33 -16.09 6.34
C ASN A 22 17.18 -16.38 4.85
N PHE A 23 16.03 -16.91 4.44
CA PHE A 23 15.72 -17.10 3.03
C PHE A 23 15.78 -15.77 2.26
N TYR A 24 15.11 -14.71 2.73
CA TYR A 24 15.16 -13.40 2.07
C TYR A 24 16.55 -12.76 2.07
N ILE A 25 17.33 -12.92 3.14
CA ILE A 25 18.73 -12.46 3.16
C ILE A 25 19.54 -13.15 2.06
N GLU A 26 19.36 -14.45 1.84
CA GLU A 26 20.05 -15.16 0.75
C GLU A 26 19.56 -14.67 -0.63
N GLU A 27 18.25 -14.52 -0.83
CA GLU A 27 17.72 -14.03 -2.11
C GLU A 27 18.24 -12.62 -2.45
N VAL A 28 18.25 -11.70 -1.48
CA VAL A 28 18.74 -10.33 -1.65
C VAL A 28 20.20 -10.29 -2.08
N LYS A 29 21.06 -11.20 -1.59
CA LYS A 29 22.49 -11.26 -1.98
C LYS A 29 22.70 -11.51 -3.48
N HIS A 30 21.70 -12.07 -4.16
CA HIS A 30 21.77 -12.38 -5.58
C HIS A 30 21.18 -11.30 -6.48
N LEU A 31 20.58 -10.25 -5.90
CA LEU A 31 19.95 -9.17 -6.66
C LEU A 31 20.96 -8.05 -6.99
N GLU A 32 20.90 -7.57 -8.22
CA GLU A 32 21.62 -6.36 -8.61
C GLU A 32 21.00 -5.11 -7.95
N LYS A 33 21.82 -4.09 -7.67
CA LYS A 33 21.34 -2.78 -7.23
C LYS A 33 21.23 -1.85 -8.43
N LYS A 34 20.16 -1.05 -8.51
CA LYS A 34 19.93 -0.07 -9.58
C LYS A 34 19.66 1.31 -9.02
N GLU A 35 20.29 2.31 -9.64
CA GLU A 35 19.97 3.73 -9.44
C GLU A 35 18.58 4.02 -10.04
N SER A 36 17.55 3.76 -9.25
CA SER A 36 16.14 3.84 -9.61
C SER A 36 15.30 3.93 -8.34
N ALA A 37 14.12 4.55 -8.45
CA ALA A 37 13.15 4.60 -7.36
C ALA A 37 11.99 3.64 -7.64
N LEU A 38 11.58 2.89 -6.63
CA LEU A 38 10.30 2.19 -6.60
C LEU A 38 9.30 3.06 -5.83
N ARG A 39 8.15 3.37 -6.43
CA ARG A 39 7.04 4.04 -5.75
C ARG A 39 5.97 3.03 -5.37
N VAL A 40 5.49 3.17 -4.14
CA VAL A 40 4.42 2.37 -3.57
C VAL A 40 3.35 3.36 -3.12
N SER A 41 2.15 3.31 -3.70
CA SER A 41 1.04 4.16 -3.28
C SER A 41 -0.05 3.31 -2.65
N ASP A 42 -0.56 3.72 -1.49
CA ASP A 42 -1.88 3.24 -1.07
C ASP A 42 -2.99 3.76 -2.00
N LEU A 43 -4.19 3.19 -1.89
CA LEU A 43 -5.35 3.56 -2.67
C LEU A 43 -6.32 4.46 -1.90
N ASP A 44 -6.87 3.98 -0.78
CA ASP A 44 -7.98 4.62 -0.06
C ASP A 44 -7.44 5.79 0.78
N ASP A 45 -8.02 6.98 0.66
CA ASP A 45 -7.53 8.21 1.32
C ASP A 45 -6.07 8.59 0.94
N THR A 46 -5.54 8.02 -0.15
CA THR A 46 -4.24 8.35 -0.74
C THR A 46 -4.33 8.76 -2.21
N LEU A 47 -4.92 7.91 -3.07
CA LEU A 47 -5.20 8.27 -4.48
C LEU A 47 -6.61 8.84 -4.65
N PHE A 48 -7.54 8.42 -3.79
CA PHE A 48 -8.94 8.83 -3.82
C PHE A 48 -9.47 9.00 -2.41
N GLY A 49 -10.19 10.09 -2.16
CA GLY A 49 -10.71 10.43 -0.84
C GLY A 49 -12.04 9.73 -0.57
N ARG A 50 -12.13 9.07 0.59
CA ARG A 50 -13.37 8.42 1.04
C ARG A 50 -14.36 9.38 1.70
N GLY A 51 -14.00 10.65 1.87
CA GLY A 51 -14.82 11.67 2.53
C GLY A 51 -16.26 11.70 2.03
N ASP A 52 -16.44 11.88 0.72
CA ASP A 52 -17.77 11.96 0.09
C ASP A 52 -18.63 10.71 0.33
N GLN A 53 -17.99 9.53 0.35
CA GLN A 53 -18.65 8.25 0.62
C GLN A 53 -19.16 8.18 2.07
N LEU A 54 -18.33 8.62 3.02
CA LEU A 54 -18.66 8.63 4.44
C LEU A 54 -19.69 9.72 4.80
N GLU A 55 -19.75 10.80 4.03
CA GLU A 55 -20.79 11.83 4.18
C GLU A 55 -22.13 11.36 3.61
N SER A 56 -22.11 10.66 2.47
CA SER A 56 -23.32 10.18 1.81
C SER A 56 -24.00 9.00 2.52
N GLU A 57 -23.25 8.18 3.28
CA GLU A 57 -23.78 6.99 3.95
C GLU A 57 -23.41 6.92 5.44
N VAL A 58 -24.38 7.25 6.30
CA VAL A 58 -24.22 7.29 7.76
C VAL A 58 -23.73 5.95 8.31
N LYS A 59 -24.22 4.82 7.78
CA LYS A 59 -23.79 3.50 8.27
C LYS A 59 -22.30 3.25 8.01
N LEU A 60 -21.76 3.71 6.89
CA LEU A 60 -20.33 3.57 6.58
C LEU A 60 -19.46 4.49 7.45
N ARG A 61 -19.98 5.67 7.80
CA ARG A 61 -19.28 6.57 8.73
C ARG A 61 -19.11 5.95 10.12
N GLU A 62 -20.15 5.26 10.59
CA GLU A 62 -20.20 4.63 11.90
C GLU A 62 -19.50 3.26 11.95
N ASN A 63 -19.32 2.60 10.80
CA ASN A 63 -18.75 1.27 10.69
C ASN A 63 -17.50 1.29 9.79
N ARG A 64 -16.31 1.19 10.41
CA ARG A 64 -15.01 1.19 9.70
C ARG A 64 -14.40 -0.21 9.65
N GLY A 65 -13.44 -0.41 8.75
CA GLY A 65 -12.74 -1.69 8.61
C GLY A 65 -13.70 -2.82 8.19
N ALA A 66 -13.60 -3.98 8.86
CA ALA A 66 -14.43 -5.15 8.57
C ALA A 66 -15.93 -4.85 8.66
N SER A 67 -16.39 -4.12 9.69
CA SER A 67 -17.80 -3.75 9.83
C SER A 67 -18.30 -2.87 8.68
N GLY A 68 -17.44 -2.02 8.12
CA GLY A 68 -17.79 -1.21 6.95
C GLY A 68 -17.94 -2.06 5.69
N ILE A 69 -17.11 -3.10 5.55
CA ILE A 69 -17.22 -4.07 4.45
C ILE A 69 -18.55 -4.84 4.56
N ASP A 70 -18.94 -5.25 5.77
CA ASP A 70 -20.23 -5.92 6.00
C ASP A 70 -21.42 -5.04 5.60
N VAL A 71 -21.38 -3.74 5.89
CA VAL A 71 -22.41 -2.78 5.44
C VAL A 71 -22.45 -2.71 3.91
N ILE A 72 -21.30 -2.64 3.23
CA ILE A 72 -21.25 -2.60 1.77
C ILE A 72 -21.87 -3.86 1.16
N ILE A 73 -21.55 -5.04 1.70
CA ILE A 73 -22.01 -6.31 1.14
C ILE A 73 -23.49 -6.56 1.42
N ASN A 74 -23.90 -6.38 2.68
CA ASN A 74 -25.22 -6.85 3.13
C ASN A 74 -26.31 -5.79 2.96
N ASP A 75 -25.96 -4.50 3.05
CA ASP A 75 -26.95 -3.43 3.06
C ASP A 75 -26.97 -2.65 1.73
N LEU A 76 -25.79 -2.25 1.22
CA LEU A 76 -25.70 -1.38 0.04
C LEU A 76 -25.63 -2.16 -1.28
N GLY A 77 -25.08 -3.38 -1.22
CA GLY A 77 -24.76 -4.19 -2.39
C GLY A 77 -23.45 -3.73 -3.05
N LEU A 78 -22.46 -4.62 -3.09
CA LEU A 78 -21.10 -4.34 -3.56
C LEU A 78 -21.06 -3.68 -4.96
N HIS A 79 -21.78 -4.24 -5.92
CA HIS A 79 -21.78 -3.70 -7.30
C HIS A 79 -22.39 -2.30 -7.37
N THR A 80 -23.53 -2.08 -6.71
CA THR A 80 -24.22 -0.78 -6.66
C THR A 80 -23.31 0.25 -6.02
N PHE A 81 -22.74 -0.08 -4.86
CA PHE A 81 -21.81 0.77 -4.14
C PHE A 81 -20.61 1.19 -5.02
N ILE A 82 -19.97 0.24 -5.71
CA ILE A 82 -18.85 0.54 -6.61
C ILE A 82 -19.26 1.49 -7.74
N GLN A 83 -20.44 1.29 -8.35
CA GLN A 83 -20.89 2.11 -9.46
C GLN A 83 -21.21 3.55 -9.06
N GLU A 84 -21.77 3.74 -7.86
CA GLU A 84 -22.21 5.04 -7.36
C GLU A 84 -21.07 5.85 -6.73
N GLN A 85 -20.14 5.19 -6.03
CA GLN A 85 -19.20 5.85 -5.14
C GLN A 85 -17.79 6.00 -5.69
N TYR A 86 -17.48 5.38 -6.83
CA TYR A 86 -16.16 5.43 -7.45
C TYR A 86 -16.27 5.94 -8.88
N HIS A 87 -15.36 6.83 -9.23
CA HIS A 87 -15.27 7.48 -10.54
C HIS A 87 -13.80 7.72 -10.91
N THR A 88 -13.57 8.21 -12.12
CA THR A 88 -12.21 8.52 -12.63
C THR A 88 -11.77 9.95 -12.36
N ASP A 89 -12.64 10.78 -11.79
CA ASP A 89 -12.35 12.19 -11.47
C ASP A 89 -11.86 12.31 -10.04
N PHE A 90 -10.55 12.15 -9.85
CA PHE A 90 -9.89 12.23 -8.54
C PHE A 90 -8.47 12.78 -8.72
N PRO A 91 -7.81 13.26 -7.65
CA PRO A 91 -6.49 13.88 -7.75
C PRO A 91 -5.47 12.93 -8.39
N ARG A 92 -4.73 13.44 -9.36
CA ARG A 92 -3.82 12.64 -10.20
C ARG A 92 -2.36 12.79 -9.82
N ASP A 93 -2.03 13.72 -8.92
CA ASP A 93 -0.66 14.15 -8.64
C ASP A 93 0.27 12.99 -8.25
N ILE A 94 -0.18 12.09 -7.37
CA ILE A 94 0.61 10.90 -7.00
C ILE A 94 0.60 9.87 -8.13
N LEU A 95 -0.56 9.64 -8.75
CA LEU A 95 -0.73 8.62 -9.78
C LEU A 95 0.10 8.90 -11.05
N ASP A 96 0.26 10.18 -11.40
CA ASP A 96 1.05 10.63 -12.55
C ASP A 96 2.57 10.55 -12.29
N LEU A 97 3.00 10.35 -11.04
CA LEU A 97 4.39 10.05 -10.69
C LEU A 97 4.73 8.56 -10.83
N LEU A 98 3.72 7.68 -10.85
CA LEU A 98 3.92 6.24 -10.89
C LEU A 98 4.26 5.77 -12.31
N ASP A 99 5.34 5.00 -12.45
CA ASP A 99 5.62 4.24 -13.67
C ASP A 99 4.87 2.89 -13.62
N PRO A 100 3.86 2.68 -14.49
CA PRO A 100 3.03 1.47 -14.47
C PRO A 100 3.81 0.16 -14.67
N LYS A 101 5.06 0.22 -15.17
CA LYS A 101 5.90 -0.97 -15.39
C LYS A 101 6.62 -1.44 -14.12
N ILE A 102 6.83 -0.57 -13.16
CA ILE A 102 7.68 -0.86 -11.98
C ILE A 102 6.97 -0.53 -10.67
N ASP A 103 6.18 0.54 -10.62
CA ASP A 103 5.56 1.05 -9.41
C ASP A 103 4.27 0.30 -9.12
N ILE A 104 3.89 0.29 -7.84
CA ILE A 104 2.75 -0.49 -7.37
C ILE A 104 1.74 0.39 -6.63
N ILE A 105 0.47 0.03 -6.81
CA ILE A 105 -0.62 0.46 -5.94
C ILE A 105 -0.85 -0.68 -4.94
N LEU A 106 -0.72 -0.41 -3.65
CA LEU A 106 -0.73 -1.41 -2.59
C LEU A 106 -1.80 -1.08 -1.55
N THR A 107 -2.89 -1.82 -1.55
CA THR A 107 -4.05 -1.58 -0.68
C THR A 107 -4.34 -2.79 0.23
N ALA A 108 -5.05 -2.55 1.33
CA ALA A 108 -5.46 -3.58 2.27
C ALA A 108 -6.99 -3.75 2.32
N GLY A 109 -7.45 -4.97 2.58
CA GLY A 109 -8.86 -5.30 2.80
C GLY A 109 -9.39 -6.34 1.83
N MET A 110 -10.73 -6.43 1.72
CA MET A 110 -11.38 -7.48 0.94
C MET A 110 -10.97 -7.42 -0.54
N VAL A 111 -10.38 -8.52 -1.03
CA VAL A 111 -9.82 -8.63 -2.39
C VAL A 111 -10.81 -8.23 -3.48
N GLU A 112 -12.04 -8.75 -3.42
CA GLU A 112 -13.05 -8.46 -4.45
C GLU A 112 -13.40 -6.97 -4.50
N LEU A 113 -13.61 -6.35 -3.33
CA LEU A 113 -13.91 -4.92 -3.23
C LEU A 113 -12.76 -4.08 -3.79
N GLN A 114 -11.53 -4.33 -3.35
CA GLN A 114 -10.37 -3.55 -3.80
C GLN A 114 -10.10 -3.70 -5.31
N ARG A 115 -10.30 -4.90 -5.88
CA ARG A 115 -10.21 -5.11 -7.35
C ARG A 115 -11.26 -4.30 -8.10
N MET A 116 -12.50 -4.33 -7.63
CA MET A 116 -13.60 -3.61 -8.29
C MET A 116 -13.40 -2.09 -8.24
N LYS A 117 -12.86 -1.54 -7.14
CA LYS A 117 -12.46 -0.13 -7.07
C LYS A 117 -11.41 0.20 -8.13
N ALA A 118 -10.30 -0.56 -8.15
CA ALA A 118 -9.21 -0.32 -9.07
C ALA A 118 -9.67 -0.36 -10.54
N GLN A 119 -10.52 -1.34 -10.89
CA GLN A 119 -11.10 -1.43 -12.22
C GLN A 119 -12.02 -0.24 -12.54
N LYS A 120 -12.92 0.14 -11.61
CA LYS A 120 -13.83 1.27 -11.80
C LYS A 120 -13.07 2.60 -11.96
N MET A 121 -11.94 2.73 -11.29
CA MET A 121 -11.03 3.88 -11.35
C MET A 121 -10.03 3.81 -12.51
N GLN A 122 -10.11 2.79 -13.38
CA GLN A 122 -9.24 2.58 -14.55
C GLN A 122 -7.75 2.48 -14.20
N LEU A 123 -7.44 1.81 -13.09
CA LEU A 123 -6.07 1.57 -12.63
C LEU A 123 -5.47 0.29 -13.24
N ASP A 124 -6.11 -0.28 -14.27
CA ASP A 124 -5.77 -1.59 -14.86
C ASP A 124 -4.37 -1.64 -15.49
N ASN A 125 -3.81 -0.48 -15.84
CA ASN A 125 -2.45 -0.38 -16.38
C ASN A 125 -1.37 -0.47 -15.30
N TYR A 126 -1.73 -0.37 -14.02
CA TYR A 126 -0.80 -0.41 -12.90
C TYR A 126 -0.82 -1.78 -12.22
N THR A 127 0.30 -2.14 -11.59
CA THR A 127 0.33 -3.31 -10.72
C THR A 127 -0.39 -2.99 -9.41
N VAL A 128 -1.57 -3.57 -9.22
CA VAL A 128 -2.36 -3.45 -7.99
C VAL A 128 -2.16 -4.69 -7.10
N LYS A 129 -1.57 -4.49 -5.93
CA LYS A 129 -1.38 -5.51 -4.88
C LYS A 129 -2.42 -5.29 -3.80
N ILE A 130 -3.09 -6.37 -3.40
CA ILE A 130 -4.11 -6.35 -2.35
C ILE A 130 -3.67 -7.33 -1.28
N VAL A 131 -3.58 -6.84 -0.04
CA VAL A 131 -3.25 -7.61 1.16
C VAL A 131 -4.41 -7.59 2.15
N ASP A 132 -4.35 -8.44 3.18
CA ASP A 132 -5.46 -8.54 4.14
C ASP A 132 -5.50 -7.34 5.09
N THR A 133 -4.34 -6.90 5.60
CA THR A 133 -4.23 -5.81 6.58
C THR A 133 -3.10 -4.83 6.27
N GLY A 134 -3.10 -3.67 6.94
CA GLY A 134 -2.07 -2.64 6.76
C GLY A 134 -0.65 -3.13 7.06
N ILE A 135 -0.46 -4.02 8.04
CA ILE A 135 0.86 -4.56 8.38
C ILE A 135 1.39 -5.52 7.30
N ASP A 136 0.50 -6.22 6.59
CA ASP A 136 0.88 -7.15 5.52
C ASP A 136 1.52 -6.43 4.33
N LYS A 137 1.26 -5.12 4.17
CA LYS A 137 1.88 -4.28 3.15
C LYS A 137 3.41 -4.32 3.22
N ILE A 138 3.99 -4.39 4.43
CA ILE A 138 5.43 -4.45 4.62
C ILE A 138 6.03 -5.68 3.92
N MET A 139 5.41 -6.85 4.13
CA MET A 139 5.85 -8.09 3.49
C MET A 139 5.60 -8.06 1.99
N ALA A 140 4.48 -7.49 1.54
CA ALA A 140 4.19 -7.36 0.11
C ALA A 140 5.24 -6.53 -0.62
N VAL A 141 5.70 -5.40 -0.06
CA VAL A 141 6.77 -4.60 -0.66
C VAL A 141 8.09 -5.38 -0.72
N ILE A 142 8.48 -6.04 0.37
CA ILE A 142 9.71 -6.87 0.41
C ILE A 142 9.65 -7.96 -0.68
N GLN A 143 8.53 -8.69 -0.76
CA GLN A 143 8.34 -9.77 -1.72
C GLN A 143 8.30 -9.24 -3.16
N TYR A 144 7.68 -8.09 -3.38
CA TYR A 144 7.65 -7.46 -4.70
C TYR A 144 9.06 -7.13 -5.19
N VAL A 145 9.88 -6.49 -4.35
CA VAL A 145 11.28 -6.18 -4.69
C VAL A 145 12.08 -7.45 -5.02
N ILE A 146 11.96 -8.48 -4.18
CA ILE A 146 12.77 -9.70 -4.32
C ILE A 146 12.33 -10.54 -5.53
N PHE A 147 11.04 -10.80 -5.68
CA PHE A 147 10.54 -11.84 -6.59
C PHE A 147 9.94 -11.31 -7.89
N GLU A 148 9.47 -10.06 -7.91
CA GLU A 148 8.80 -9.48 -9.08
C GLU A 148 9.69 -8.45 -9.77
N LEU A 149 10.20 -7.48 -9.02
CA LEU A 149 11.13 -6.48 -9.52
C LEU A 149 12.50 -7.10 -9.84
N LYS A 150 12.95 -8.04 -9.00
CA LYS A 150 14.20 -8.82 -9.16
C LYS A 150 15.48 -7.96 -9.25
N TYR A 151 15.42 -6.77 -8.69
CA TYR A 151 16.58 -5.92 -8.40
C TYR A 151 16.23 -5.03 -7.21
N ILE A 152 17.26 -4.52 -6.54
CA ILE A 152 17.10 -3.61 -5.40
C ILE A 152 17.15 -2.17 -5.93
N PRO A 153 16.08 -1.38 -5.83
CA PRO A 153 16.12 0.04 -6.16
C PRO A 153 17.02 0.79 -5.15
N SER A 154 17.53 1.96 -5.52
CA SER A 154 18.30 2.81 -4.61
C SER A 154 17.41 3.45 -3.54
N GLU A 155 16.12 3.64 -3.86
CA GLU A 155 15.12 4.23 -2.99
C GLU A 155 13.75 3.56 -3.19
N ILE A 156 13.02 3.40 -2.10
CA ILE A 156 11.59 3.08 -2.11
C ILE A 156 10.86 4.29 -1.52
N ILE A 157 9.90 4.83 -2.27
CA ILE A 157 9.08 5.97 -1.85
C ILE A 157 7.65 5.48 -1.62
N VAL A 158 7.16 5.60 -0.40
CA VAL A 158 5.82 5.15 -0.01
C VAL A 158 4.90 6.35 0.16
N TYR A 159 3.72 6.35 -0.46
CA TYR A 159 2.64 7.31 -0.23
C TYR A 159 1.51 6.62 0.53
N GLU A 160 1.19 7.08 1.73
CA GLU A 160 0.26 6.40 2.63
C GLU A 160 -0.42 7.39 3.60
N ASP A 161 -1.75 7.30 3.77
CA ASP A 161 -2.51 8.08 4.74
C ASP A 161 -2.29 7.60 6.19
N ARG A 162 -1.95 6.32 6.36
CA ARG A 162 -1.67 5.65 7.64
C ARG A 162 -0.30 4.97 7.64
N PRO A 163 0.78 5.76 7.75
CA PRO A 163 2.14 5.26 7.56
C PRO A 163 2.70 4.49 8.76
N GLU A 164 1.95 4.25 9.84
CA GLU A 164 2.46 3.73 11.11
C GLU A 164 3.28 2.44 10.97
N TYR A 165 2.84 1.51 10.12
CA TYR A 165 3.56 0.26 9.89
C TYR A 165 4.83 0.49 9.09
N PHE A 166 4.80 1.32 8.04
CA PHE A 166 6.01 1.63 7.29
C PHE A 166 7.04 2.36 8.18
N ILE A 167 6.58 3.23 9.09
CA ILE A 167 7.44 3.88 10.09
C ILE A 167 8.01 2.84 11.06
N GLU A 168 7.17 1.96 11.63
CA GLU A 168 7.63 0.92 12.57
C GLU A 168 8.66 -0.01 11.91
N TYR A 169 8.48 -0.38 10.65
CA TYR A 169 9.30 -1.38 9.96
C TYR A 169 10.36 -0.80 9.02
N ARG A 170 10.54 0.53 8.96
CA ARG A 170 11.55 1.21 8.12
C ARG A 170 12.93 0.56 8.24
N GLU A 171 13.47 0.51 9.46
CA GLU A 171 14.83 0.00 9.68
C GLU A 171 14.98 -1.48 9.28
N LEU A 172 13.92 -2.28 9.37
CA LEU A 172 13.92 -3.66 8.89
C LEU A 172 14.03 -3.70 7.37
N MET A 173 13.19 -2.96 6.66
CA MET A 173 13.20 -2.92 5.20
C MET A 173 14.53 -2.40 4.67
N GLU A 174 15.03 -1.30 5.23
CA GLU A 174 16.32 -0.71 4.83
C GLU A 174 17.49 -1.66 5.12
N SER A 175 17.49 -2.35 6.27
CA SER A 175 18.56 -3.30 6.61
C SER A 175 18.50 -4.58 5.77
N LEU A 176 17.29 -5.07 5.47
CA LEU A 176 17.10 -6.29 4.69
C LEU A 176 17.41 -6.06 3.21
N LEU A 177 16.85 -5.01 2.61
CA LEU A 177 16.98 -4.73 1.18
C LEU A 177 18.24 -3.90 0.87
N GLY A 178 18.80 -3.19 1.85
CA GLY A 178 19.94 -2.30 1.63
C GLY A 178 19.61 -1.13 0.69
N THR A 179 18.40 -0.59 0.81
CA THR A 179 17.82 0.55 0.08
C THR A 179 17.38 1.63 1.08
N LYS A 180 17.29 2.89 0.64
CA LYS A 180 16.62 3.95 1.41
C LYS A 180 15.10 3.76 1.35
N LEU A 181 14.40 4.04 2.44
CA LEU A 181 12.93 4.13 2.46
C LEU A 181 12.50 5.55 2.83
N THR A 182 11.85 6.25 1.90
CA THR A 182 11.20 7.55 2.13
C THR A 182 9.69 7.34 2.25
N ILE A 183 9.10 7.86 3.32
CA ILE A 183 7.68 7.70 3.63
C ILE A 183 7.02 9.07 3.55
N MET A 184 6.06 9.21 2.64
CA MET A 184 5.25 10.38 2.41
C MET A 184 3.88 10.16 3.07
N PHE A 185 3.63 10.85 4.17
CA PHE A 185 2.29 10.96 4.74
C PHE A 185 1.41 11.78 3.80
N VAL A 186 0.24 11.23 3.45
CA VAL A 186 -0.73 11.86 2.56
C VAL A 186 -1.99 12.23 3.35
N GLU A 187 -2.38 13.49 3.29
CA GLU A 187 -3.67 13.94 3.81
C GLU A 187 -4.51 14.50 2.67
N MET A 188 -5.58 13.78 2.30
CA MET A 188 -6.48 14.22 1.22
C MET A 188 -7.43 15.34 1.66
N ASN A 189 -7.81 16.18 0.71
CA ASN A 189 -8.90 17.14 0.83
C ASN A 189 -10.13 16.65 0.05
N GLY A 190 -10.68 15.49 0.44
CA GLY A 190 -11.67 14.81 -0.39
C GLY A 190 -11.10 14.48 -1.76
N ASN A 191 -11.94 14.50 -2.80
CA ASN A 191 -11.49 14.28 -4.19
C ASN A 191 -11.05 15.56 -4.91
N ASP A 192 -10.98 16.69 -4.21
CA ASP A 192 -10.54 17.98 -4.78
C ASP A 192 -9.02 18.16 -4.78
N GLY A 193 -8.27 17.31 -4.08
CA GLY A 193 -6.81 17.38 -4.01
C GLY A 193 -6.23 16.90 -2.69
N TYR A 194 -5.07 17.47 -2.34
CA TYR A 194 -4.31 17.13 -1.14
C TYR A 194 -4.23 18.34 -0.21
N LYS A 195 -4.46 18.13 1.08
CA LYS A 195 -4.14 19.11 2.13
C LYS A 195 -2.64 19.15 2.37
N SER A 196 -2.01 17.99 2.43
CA SER A 196 -0.57 17.87 2.60
C SER A 196 -0.03 16.55 2.02
N ILE A 197 1.20 16.61 1.53
CA ILE A 197 2.04 15.46 1.21
C ILE A 197 3.42 15.79 1.81
N GLN A 198 3.84 15.05 2.84
CA GLN A 198 5.06 15.38 3.59
C GLN A 198 5.84 14.14 4.01
N GLU A 199 7.16 14.23 4.01
CA GLU A 199 8.02 13.16 4.51
C GLU A 199 7.88 13.05 6.04
N VAL A 200 7.75 11.82 6.55
CA VAL A 200 7.62 11.48 7.98
C VAL A 200 8.63 10.43 8.41
#